data_AF-A0A7J3WN98-F1
#
_entry.id   AF-A0A7J3WN98-F1
#
_cell.length_a   1.000
_cell.length_b   1.000
_cell.length_c   1.000
_cell.angle_alpha   90.00
_cell.angle_beta   90.00
_cell.angle_gamma   90.00
#
_symmetry.space_group_name_H-M   'P 1'
#
loop_
_entity.id
_entity.type
_entity.pdbx_description
1 polymer ?
#
loop_
_entity_poly.entity_id
_entity_poly.type
_entity_poly.pdbx_seq_one_letter_code
_entity_poly.pdbx_strand_id
1 'polypeptide(L)'
;AMIAIGITYSPQMVRVVRSGALMIKEMEFIEAQHAIGSSHARILLRHVMPNSLAPIIVYGTLMLATAILDAAALGFLGVGAQVPSPEWGLTLSASRQYLITGAWWAATFPGIAILLSVISLNLMGDGLRDALDPRLKGGAKL
;
A
#
# COMPACT_ATOMS: atom_id res chain seq x y z
N ALA A 1 12.65 1.05 12.47
CA ALA A 1 11.21 1.04 12.12
C ALA A 1 10.89 0.40 10.75
N MET A 2 11.41 0.91 9.63
CA MET A 2 10.95 0.49 8.28
C MET A 2 11.05 -1.00 7.98
N ILE A 3 12.13 -1.67 8.37
CA ILE A 3 12.27 -3.14 8.17
C ILE A 3 11.21 -3.90 8.98
N ALA A 4 10.95 -3.49 10.22
CA ALA A 4 9.94 -4.13 11.06
C ALA A 4 8.54 -3.96 10.45
N ILE A 5 8.21 -2.76 9.98
CA ILE A 5 6.97 -2.49 9.24
C ILE A 5 6.88 -3.41 8.01
N GLY A 6 7.93 -3.48 7.18
CA GLY A 6 7.95 -4.35 6.00
C GLY A 6 7.72 -5.83 6.33
N ILE A 7 8.34 -6.34 7.39
CA ILE A 7 8.15 -7.71 7.87
C ILE A 7 6.70 -7.91 8.32
N THR A 8 6.12 -6.99 9.10
CA THR A 8 4.74 -7.05 9.58
C THR A 8 3.71 -7.13 8.45
N TYR A 9 3.92 -6.37 7.38
CA TYR A 9 2.99 -6.31 6.25
C TYR A 9 3.22 -7.41 5.20
N SER A 10 4.40 -8.03 5.18
CA SER A 10 4.76 -9.05 4.18
C SER A 10 3.76 -10.22 4.06
N PRO A 11 3.23 -10.82 5.15
CA PRO A 11 2.32 -11.96 5.02
C PRO A 11 0.99 -11.56 4.38
N GLN A 12 0.54 -10.34 4.66
CA GLN A 12 -0.70 -9.81 4.12
C GLN A 12 -0.60 -9.59 2.61
N MET A 13 0.51 -8.98 2.15
CA MET A 13 0.79 -8.81 0.72
C MET A 13 0.93 -10.15 0.00
N VAL A 14 1.69 -11.11 0.58
CA VAL A 14 1.83 -12.47 0.02
C VAL A 14 0.46 -13.15 -0.13
N ARG A 15 -0.43 -13.00 0.86
CA ARG A 15 -1.78 -13.57 0.78
C ARG A 15 -2.58 -12.99 -0.40
N VAL A 16 -2.52 -11.68 -0.63
CA VAL A 16 -3.22 -11.00 -1.73
C VAL A 16 -2.67 -11.44 -3.09
N VAL A 17 -1.34 -11.48 -3.24
CA VAL A 17 -0.69 -11.98 -4.45
C VAL A 17 -1.10 -13.43 -4.72
N ARG A 18 -1.06 -14.28 -3.69
CA ARG A 18 -1.43 -15.70 -3.79
C ARG A 18 -2.90 -15.88 -4.18
N SER A 19 -3.82 -15.13 -3.58
CA SER A 19 -5.24 -15.22 -3.93
C SER A 19 -5.49 -14.81 -5.38
N GLY A 20 -4.87 -13.72 -5.84
CA GLY A 20 -4.98 -13.29 -7.23
C GLY A 20 -4.41 -14.31 -8.21
N ALA A 21 -3.24 -14.86 -7.89
CA ALA A 21 -2.59 -15.87 -8.72
C ALA A 21 -3.40 -17.18 -8.82
N LEU A 22 -3.98 -17.65 -7.71
CA LEU A 22 -4.84 -18.85 -7.69
C LEU A 22 -6.10 -18.63 -8.53
N MET A 23 -6.77 -17.48 -8.38
CA MET A 23 -7.97 -17.14 -9.15
C MET A 23 -7.71 -17.16 -10.66
N ILE A 24 -6.57 -16.60 -11.11
CA ILE A 24 -6.23 -16.58 -12.54
C ILE A 24 -5.86 -17.97 -13.04
N LYS A 25 -5.15 -18.75 -12.22
CA LYS A 25 -4.71 -20.11 -12.58
C LYS A 25 -5.89 -21.04 -12.91
N GLU A 26 -7.05 -20.82 -12.31
CA GLU A 26 -8.27 -21.61 -12.52
C GLU A 26 -9.09 -21.17 -13.75
N MET A 27 -8.63 -20.17 -14.53
CA MET A 27 -9.32 -19.70 -15.73
C MET A 27 -9.07 -20.58 -16.95
N GLU A 28 -10.09 -20.79 -17.77
CA GLU A 28 -10.06 -21.67 -18.96
C GLU A 28 -8.92 -21.36 -19.94
N PHE A 29 -8.56 -20.08 -20.12
CA PHE A 29 -7.47 -19.71 -21.03
C PHE A 29 -6.09 -20.18 -20.54
N ILE A 30 -5.91 -20.38 -19.22
CA ILE A 30 -4.68 -20.94 -18.66
C ILE A 30 -4.62 -22.44 -18.97
N GLU A 31 -5.75 -23.15 -18.88
CA GLU A 31 -5.85 -24.55 -19.29
C GLU A 31 -5.54 -24.71 -20.79
N ALA A 32 -6.05 -23.81 -21.64
CA ALA A 32 -5.70 -23.77 -23.06
C ALA A 32 -4.19 -23.52 -23.30
N GLN A 33 -3.55 -22.66 -22.49
CA GLN A 33 -2.10 -22.46 -22.56
C GLN A 33 -1.32 -23.74 -22.22
N HIS A 34 -1.79 -24.51 -21.24
CA HIS A 34 -1.20 -25.81 -20.93
C HIS A 34 -1.38 -26.81 -22.08
N ALA A 35 -2.56 -26.84 -22.73
CA ALA A 35 -2.83 -27.74 -23.85
C ALA A 35 -1.92 -27.50 -25.08
N ILE A 36 -1.52 -26.25 -25.31
CA ILE A 36 -0.57 -25.90 -26.40
C ILE A 36 0.91 -26.02 -26.00
N GLY A 37 1.21 -26.55 -24.81
CA GLY A 37 2.57 -26.80 -24.34
C GLY A 37 3.33 -25.55 -23.85
N SER A 38 2.64 -24.48 -23.44
CA SER A 38 3.30 -23.32 -22.84
C SER A 38 4.00 -23.68 -21.53
N SER A 39 5.24 -23.21 -21.35
CA SER A 39 6.00 -23.44 -20.12
C SER A 39 5.39 -22.69 -18.92
N HIS A 40 5.56 -23.23 -17.72
CA HIS A 40 5.08 -22.59 -16.48
C HIS A 40 5.58 -21.16 -16.31
N ALA A 41 6.84 -20.88 -16.65
CA ALA A 41 7.41 -19.54 -16.57
C ALA A 41 6.71 -18.55 -17.52
N ARG A 42 6.35 -18.99 -18.74
CA ARG A 42 5.60 -18.18 -19.70
C ARG A 42 4.19 -17.88 -19.18
N ILE A 43 3.51 -18.90 -18.66
CA ILE A 43 2.17 -18.76 -18.06
C ILE A 43 2.21 -17.78 -16.89
N LEU A 44 3.18 -17.94 -15.99
CA LEU A 44 3.33 -17.08 -14.82
C LEU A 44 3.59 -15.62 -15.23
N LEU A 45 4.61 -15.35 -16.05
CA LEU A 45 5.05 -13.98 -16.34
C LEU A 45 4.17 -13.24 -17.34
N ARG A 46 3.54 -13.95 -18.29
CA ARG A 46 2.75 -13.32 -19.36
C ARG A 46 1.25 -13.31 -19.08
N HIS A 47 0.77 -14.19 -18.20
CA HIS A 47 -0.65 -14.32 -17.93
C HIS A 47 -0.97 -14.08 -16.45
N VAL A 48 -0.40 -14.84 -15.53
CA VAL A 48 -0.79 -14.77 -14.10
C VAL A 48 -0.35 -13.46 -13.45
N MET A 49 0.92 -13.08 -13.60
CA MET A 49 1.48 -11.85 -13.04
C MET A 49 0.70 -10.61 -13.54
N PRO A 50 0.59 -10.33 -14.85
CA PRO A 50 -0.08 -9.10 -15.32
C PRO A 50 -1.55 -9.02 -14.91
N ASN A 51 -2.28 -10.14 -14.92
CA ASN A 51 -3.69 -10.16 -14.55
C ASN A 51 -3.93 -10.04 -13.02
N SER A 52 -2.91 -10.30 -12.19
CA SER A 52 -3.00 -10.12 -10.73
C SER A 52 -2.48 -8.76 -10.25
N LEU A 53 -1.82 -7.97 -11.12
CA LEU A 53 -1.24 -6.68 -10.72
C LEU A 53 -2.29 -5.68 -10.23
N ALA A 54 -3.49 -5.66 -10.83
CA ALA A 54 -4.52 -4.70 -10.48
C ALA A 54 -4.89 -4.73 -8.97
N PRO A 55 -5.34 -5.85 -8.40
CA PRO A 55 -5.62 -5.92 -6.96
C PRO A 55 -4.37 -5.72 -6.09
N ILE A 56 -3.18 -6.10 -6.56
CA ILE A 56 -1.92 -5.90 -5.83
C ILE A 56 -1.58 -4.41 -5.70
N ILE A 57 -1.71 -3.64 -6.78
CA ILE A 57 -1.41 -2.20 -6.81
C ILE A 57 -2.38 -1.44 -5.91
N VAL A 58 -3.68 -1.76 -6.00
CA VAL A 58 -4.71 -1.14 -5.15
C VAL A 58 -4.42 -1.43 -3.68
N TYR A 59 -4.23 -2.71 -3.33
CA TYR A 59 -3.94 -3.10 -1.95
C TYR A 59 -2.64 -2.49 -1.44
N GLY A 60 -1.58 -2.48 -2.25
CA GLY A 60 -0.29 -1.88 -1.90
C GLY A 60 -0.37 -0.39 -1.61
N THR A 61 -1.20 0.34 -2.35
CA THR A 61 -1.41 1.78 -2.15
C THR A 61 -2.09 2.07 -0.81
N LEU A 62 -3.15 1.32 -0.50
CA LEU A 62 -3.86 1.44 0.78
C LEU A 62 -2.95 1.04 1.96
N MET A 63 -2.19 -0.05 1.80
CA MET A 63 -1.26 -0.53 2.81
C MET A 63 -0.12 0.47 3.08
N LEU A 64 0.35 1.19 2.06
CA LEU A 64 1.34 2.25 2.21
C LEU A 64 0.83 3.40 3.08
N ALA A 65 -0.44 3.78 2.93
CA ALA A 65 -1.05 4.81 3.77
C ALA A 65 -1.06 4.40 5.25
N THR A 66 -1.39 3.13 5.54
CA THR A 66 -1.31 2.59 6.91
C THR A 66 0.13 2.54 7.42
N ALA A 67 1.08 2.12 6.59
CA ALA A 67 2.49 2.06 6.95
C ALA A 67 3.08 3.44 7.33
N ILE A 68 2.61 4.53 6.72
CA ILE A 68 3.00 5.90 7.10
C ILE A 68 2.48 6.26 8.50
N LEU A 69 1.24 5.89 8.83
CA LEU A 69 0.70 6.10 10.18
C LEU A 69 1.48 5.31 11.22
N ASP A 70 1.80 4.04 10.94
CA ASP A 70 2.60 3.21 11.83
C ASP A 70 4.01 3.77 12.02
N ALA A 71 4.66 4.21 10.94
CA ALA A 71 5.97 4.85 11.00
C ALA A 71 5.93 6.13 11.85
N ALA A 72 4.92 6.98 11.63
CA ALA A 72 4.74 8.20 12.41
C ALA A 72 4.46 7.90 13.90
N ALA A 73 3.65 6.87 14.19
CA ALA A 73 3.38 6.43 15.56
C ALA A 73 4.65 5.91 16.25
N LEU A 74 5.43 5.07 15.57
CA LEU A 74 6.70 4.56 16.09
C LEU A 74 7.73 5.68 16.28
N GLY A 75 7.83 6.62 15.34
CA GLY A 75 8.64 7.84 15.50
C GLY A 75 8.21 8.68 16.69
N PHE A 76 6.89 8.82 16.89
CA PHE A 76 6.35 9.54 18.04
C PHE A 76 6.69 8.87 19.38
N LEU A 77 6.68 7.54 19.42
CA LEU A 77 7.11 6.72 20.56
C LEU A 77 8.64 6.68 20.75
N GLY A 78 9.42 7.25 19.82
CA GLY A 78 10.88 7.29 19.89
C GLY A 78 11.59 6.04 19.35
N VAL A 79 10.86 5.13 18.69
CA VAL A 79 11.39 3.88 18.09
C VAL A 79 11.55 4.01 16.55
N GLY A 80 11.30 5.22 16.03
CA GLY A 80 11.45 5.58 14.63
C GLY A 80 12.87 5.98 14.23
N ALA A 81 12.95 6.70 13.12
CA ALA A 81 14.20 7.28 12.64
C ALA A 81 14.72 8.35 13.61
N GLN A 82 15.98 8.22 14.02
CA GLN A 82 16.58 9.14 14.97
C GLN A 82 17.21 10.35 14.26
N VAL A 83 17.37 11.44 15.00
CA VAL A 83 18.22 12.60 14.61
C VAL A 83 19.58 12.06 14.13
N PRO A 84 20.13 12.53 12.99
CA PRO A 84 19.80 13.71 12.18
C PRO A 84 18.75 13.50 11.08
N SER A 85 18.14 12.31 11.00
CA SER A 85 17.18 11.97 9.94
C SER A 85 15.88 12.77 10.14
N PRO A 86 15.33 13.44 9.11
CA PRO A 86 14.05 14.13 9.23
C PRO A 86 12.91 13.11 9.35
N GLU A 87 12.20 13.11 10.48
CA GLU A 87 11.04 12.25 10.73
C GLU A 87 9.89 13.03 11.38
N TRP A 88 8.70 13.02 10.75
CA TRP A 88 7.54 13.77 11.23
C TRP A 88 7.00 13.27 12.58
N GLY A 89 7.02 11.95 12.82
CA GLY A 89 6.58 11.35 14.09
C GLY A 89 7.45 11.81 15.28
N LEU A 90 8.77 11.73 15.12
CA LEU A 90 9.71 12.22 16.13
C LEU A 90 9.59 13.74 16.33
N THR A 91 9.44 14.50 15.24
CA THR A 91 9.22 15.95 15.29
C THR A 91 7.96 16.28 16.10
N LEU A 92 6.86 15.57 15.86
CA LEU A 92 5.60 15.75 16.59
C LEU A 92 5.77 15.44 18.10
N SER A 93 6.57 14.43 18.44
CA SER A 93 6.90 14.08 19.83
C SER A 93 7.70 15.17 20.52
N ALA A 94 8.74 15.69 19.84
CA ALA A 94 9.57 16.79 20.32
C ALA A 94 8.77 18.08 20.50
N SER A 95 7.77 18.32 19.65
CA SER A 95 6.95 19.53 19.69
C SER A 95 6.02 19.65 20.90
N ARG A 96 5.80 18.57 21.67
CA ARG A 96 4.97 18.62 22.88
C ARG A 96 5.44 19.66 23.90
N GLN A 97 6.76 19.82 24.06
CA GLN A 97 7.33 20.81 24.99
C GLN A 97 7.06 22.25 24.55
N TYR A 98 6.95 22.48 23.23
CA TYR A 98 6.73 23.80 22.64
C TYR A 98 5.27 24.24 22.64
N LEU A 99 4.33 23.31 22.88
CA LEU A 99 2.90 23.62 23.03
C LEU A 99 2.67 24.53 24.23
N ILE A 100 3.35 24.26 25.35
CA ILE A 100 3.21 25.01 26.60
C ILE A 100 3.84 26.41 26.47
N THR A 101 4.85 26.56 25.62
CA THR A 101 5.54 27.84 25.36
C THR A 101 4.86 28.68 24.26
N GLY A 102 3.67 28.28 23.78
CA GLY A 102 2.88 29.01 22.78
C GLY A 102 3.24 28.73 21.32
N ALA A 103 4.24 27.87 21.05
CA ALA A 103 4.66 27.49 19.70
C ALA A 103 3.87 26.28 19.17
N TRP A 104 2.54 26.42 19.15
CA TRP A 104 1.60 25.36 18.74
C TRP A 104 1.83 24.84 17.32
N TRP A 105 2.29 25.71 16.41
CA TRP A 105 2.56 25.40 15.01
C TRP A 105 3.62 24.30 14.83
N ALA A 106 4.54 24.15 15.79
CA ALA A 106 5.58 23.12 15.76
C ALA A 106 4.99 21.71 15.79
N ALA A 107 3.82 21.51 16.39
CA ALA A 107 3.09 20.24 16.37
C ALA A 107 2.09 20.16 15.20
N THR A 108 1.45 21.28 14.86
CA THR A 108 0.38 21.31 13.85
C THR A 108 0.90 20.99 12.44
N PHE A 109 2.03 21.54 12.01
CA PHE A 109 2.52 21.31 10.64
C PHE A 109 2.91 19.86 10.37
N PRO A 110 3.70 19.16 11.22
CA PRO A 110 3.96 17.74 11.04
C PRO A 110 2.67 16.89 11.06
N GLY A 111 1.72 17.23 11.94
CA GLY A 111 0.42 16.55 12.00
C GLY A 111 -0.38 16.69 10.70
N ILE A 112 -0.46 17.90 10.15
CA ILE A 112 -1.13 18.15 8.86
C ILE A 112 -0.41 17.46 7.70
N ALA A 113 0.93 17.43 7.70
CA ALA A 113 1.69 16.76 6.67
C ALA A 113 1.42 15.24 6.64
N ILE A 114 1.36 14.59 7.81
CA ILE A 114 0.96 13.19 7.93
C ILE A 114 -0.48 13.00 7.44
N LEU A 115 -1.41 13.83 7.92
CA LEU A 115 -2.83 13.77 7.54
C LEU A 115 -3.02 13.86 6.02
N LEU A 116 -2.44 14.87 5.39
CA LEU A 116 -2.55 15.09 3.95
C LEU A 116 -1.94 13.94 3.15
N SER A 117 -0.79 13.41 3.60
CA SER A 117 -0.13 12.29 2.94
C SER A 117 -1.00 11.03 2.97
N VAL A 118 -1.59 10.72 4.13
CA VAL A 118 -2.45 9.54 4.31
C VAL A 118 -3.74 9.69 3.52
N ILE A 119 -4.40 10.85 3.58
CA ILE A 119 -5.63 11.10 2.81
C ILE A 119 -5.35 10.99 1.30
N SER A 120 -4.29 11.64 0.82
CA SER A 120 -3.94 11.63 -0.61
C SER A 120 -3.69 10.22 -1.12
N LEU A 121 -2.98 9.39 -0.35
CA LEU A 121 -2.72 8.00 -0.73
C LEU A 121 -3.98 7.12 -0.66
N ASN A 122 -4.86 7.31 0.32
CA ASN A 122 -6.14 6.59 0.37
C ASN A 122 -7.01 6.94 -0.84
N LEU A 123 -7.18 8.23 -1.13
CA LEU A 123 -7.93 8.69 -2.30
C LEU A 123 -7.33 8.19 -3.62
N MET A 124 -6.00 8.16 -3.72
CA MET A 124 -5.31 7.57 -4.88
C MET A 124 -5.58 6.06 -4.98
N GLY A 125 -5.58 5.34 -3.86
CA GLY A 125 -5.90 3.91 -3.81
C GLY A 125 -7.33 3.61 -4.26
N ASP A 126 -8.29 4.42 -3.82
CA ASP A 126 -9.69 4.33 -4.24
C ASP A 126 -9.84 4.68 -5.73
N GLY A 127 -9.21 5.76 -6.21
CA GLY A 127 -9.22 6.11 -7.63
C GLY A 127 -8.58 5.05 -8.52
N LEU A 128 -7.47 4.43 -8.07
CA LEU A 128 -6.85 3.29 -8.76
C LEU A 128 -7.78 2.08 -8.78
N ARG A 129 -8.46 1.80 -7.67
CA ARG A 129 -9.46 0.73 -7.58
C ARG A 129 -10.57 0.92 -8.60
N ASP A 130 -11.13 2.12 -8.66
CA ASP A 130 -12.21 2.45 -9.60
C ASP A 130 -11.74 2.36 -11.06
N ALA A 131 -10.54 2.84 -11.37
CA ALA A 131 -9.97 2.75 -12.72
C ALA A 131 -9.65 1.31 -13.16
N LEU A 132 -9.30 0.45 -12.20
CA LEU A 132 -8.92 -0.95 -12.42
C LEU A 132 -10.07 -1.94 -12.26
N ASP A 133 -11.22 -1.54 -11.72
CA ASP A 133 -12.40 -2.40 -11.59
C ASP A 133 -12.97 -2.74 -12.99
N PRO A 134 -12.91 -4.01 -13.43
CA PRO A 134 -13.43 -4.43 -14.72
C PRO A 134 -14.96 -4.33 -14.82
N ARG A 135 -15.66 -4.37 -13.67
CA ARG A 135 -17.14 -4.41 -13.62
C ARG A 135 -17.74 -3.06 -14.01
N LEU A 136 -17.03 -1.95 -13.79
CA LEU A 136 -17.44 -0.61 -14.21
C LEU A 136 -17.40 -0.42 -15.74
N LYS A 137 -16.67 -1.27 -16.47
CA LYS A 137 -16.61 -1.25 -17.95
C LYS A 137 -17.69 -2.11 -18.62
N GLY A 138 -18.41 -2.95 -17.86
CA GLY A 138 -19.42 -3.89 -18.38
C GLY A 138 -20.88 -3.43 -18.30
N GLY A 139 -21.16 -2.24 -17.74
CA GLY A 139 -22.53 -1.76 -17.49
C GLY A 139 -23.32 -1.24 -18.69
N ALA A 140 -22.80 -1.35 -19.92
CA ALA A 140 -23.51 -0.92 -21.12
C ALA A 140 -23.25 -1.87 -22.29
N LYS A 141 -24.03 -2.96 -22.33
CA LYS A 141 -24.55 -3.66 -23.53
C LYS A 141 -25.02 -5.06 -23.14
N LEU A 142 -26.26 -5.15 -22.65
CA LEU A 142 -27.24 -6.17 -23.02
C LEU A 142 -28.62 -5.52 -22.93
#